data_AF-A0A497AW33-F1
#
_entry.id   AF-A0A497AW33-F1
#
_cell.length_a   1.000
_cell.length_b   1.000
_cell.length_c   1.000
_cell.angle_alpha   90.00
_cell.angle_beta   90.00
_cell.angle_gamma   90.00
#
_symmetry.space_group_name_H-M   'P 1'
#
loop_
_entity.id
_entity.type
_entity.pdbx_description
1 polymer ?
#
loop_
_entity_poly.entity_id
_entity_poly.type
_entity_poly.pdbx_seq_one_letter_code
_entity_poly.pdbx_strand_id
1 'polypeptide(L)'
;GGSPTDNNAILFRQGQDLILDPLEEAGKIEIVADQWVDNWDPANALKLMENILTAIDNDVDAVVASNDGTGLGALQAMKAQGLAGAVPISGQDATADGCNSIVKGELTVSILKDIRDLSPLAVDLVDQLLKGEDAGLEMYTMAELTNDPSQEGEVPCHFLPVYQVNQDNVYELVVESGFQSYDDVYRDIPEDERPARP
;
A
#
# COMPACT_ATOMS: atom_id res chain seq x y z
N GLY A 1 9.48 5.18 0.42
CA GLY A 1 8.46 5.49 1.45
C GLY A 1 7.36 6.38 0.90
N GLY A 2 6.48 6.87 1.78
CA GLY A 2 5.39 7.79 1.44
C GLY A 2 5.72 9.27 1.60
N SER A 3 4.73 10.12 1.88
CA SER A 3 4.96 11.53 2.19
C SER A 3 5.67 11.67 3.55
N PRO A 4 6.82 12.36 3.64
CA PRO A 4 7.57 12.49 4.89
C PRO A 4 6.84 13.35 5.94
N THR A 5 5.79 14.07 5.53
CA THR A 5 4.93 14.88 6.41
C THR A 5 3.74 14.11 7.00
N ASP A 6 3.55 12.85 6.59
CA ASP A 6 2.48 11.98 7.05
C ASP A 6 3.07 10.92 8.00
N ASN A 7 2.58 10.88 9.24
CA ASN A 7 3.04 9.92 10.23
C ASN A 7 2.85 8.46 9.76
N ASN A 8 1.80 8.17 9.00
CA ASN A 8 1.57 6.83 8.49
C ASN A 8 2.68 6.38 7.53
N ALA A 9 3.28 7.30 6.76
CA ALA A 9 4.39 6.96 5.89
C ALA A 9 5.60 6.44 6.69
N ILE A 10 5.85 7.01 7.87
CA ILE A 10 6.90 6.58 8.80
C ILE A 10 6.59 5.19 9.32
N LEU A 11 5.34 4.94 9.75
CA LEU A 11 4.91 3.63 10.23
C LEU A 11 5.01 2.53 9.16
N PHE A 12 4.59 2.82 7.93
CA PHE A 12 4.73 1.86 6.82
C PHE A 12 6.19 1.54 6.57
N ARG A 13 7.05 2.55 6.57
CA ARG A 13 8.50 2.35 6.40
C ARG A 13 9.07 1.48 7.51
N GLN A 14 8.80 1.81 8.77
CA GLN A 14 9.29 1.01 9.89
C GLN A 14 8.79 -0.44 9.81
N GLY A 15 7.53 -0.66 9.42
CA GLY A 15 6.99 -2.00 9.18
C GLY A 15 7.72 -2.76 8.07
N GLN A 16 8.15 -2.06 7.01
CA GLN A 16 8.96 -2.62 5.92
C GLN A 16 10.38 -2.95 6.41
N ASP A 17 11.03 -2.02 7.11
CA ASP A 17 12.39 -2.15 7.64
C ASP A 17 12.51 -3.32 8.63
N LEU A 18 11.48 -3.57 9.45
CA LEU A 18 11.43 -4.75 10.33
C LEU A 18 11.61 -6.09 9.59
N ILE A 19 11.29 -6.14 8.30
CA ILE A 19 11.49 -7.30 7.44
C ILE A 19 12.78 -7.20 6.63
N LEU A 20 13.12 -6.01 6.13
CA LEU A 20 14.25 -5.80 5.22
C LEU A 20 15.59 -5.71 5.96
N ASP A 21 15.68 -5.01 7.09
CA ASP A 21 16.93 -4.81 7.83
C ASP A 21 17.63 -6.13 8.17
N PRO A 22 16.95 -7.16 8.71
CA PRO A 22 17.60 -8.44 9.00
C PRO A 22 18.12 -9.17 7.74
N LEU A 23 17.53 -8.90 6.57
CA LEU A 23 17.96 -9.47 5.30
C LEU A 23 19.18 -8.72 4.75
N GLU A 24 19.21 -7.39 4.89
CA GLU A 24 20.35 -6.55 4.51
C GLU A 24 21.56 -6.85 5.41
N GLU A 25 21.37 -6.91 6.73
CA GLU A 25 22.43 -7.27 7.69
C GLU A 25 23.02 -8.66 7.43
N ALA A 26 22.18 -9.59 6.93
CA ALA A 26 22.61 -10.93 6.53
C ALA A 26 23.29 -10.96 5.13
N GLY A 27 23.38 -9.83 4.44
CA GLY A 27 23.94 -9.71 3.09
C GLY A 27 23.12 -10.42 2.01
N LYS A 28 21.82 -10.64 2.24
CA LYS A 28 20.91 -11.31 1.29
C LYS A 28 20.28 -10.35 0.30
N ILE A 29 20.16 -9.08 0.68
CA ILE A 29 19.69 -7.98 -0.14
C ILE A 29 20.63 -6.79 0.04
N GLU A 30 20.53 -5.82 -0.86
CA GLU A 30 21.19 -4.52 -0.76
C GLU A 30 20.17 -3.42 -1.04
N ILE A 31 20.10 -2.40 -0.19
CA ILE A 31 19.25 -1.24 -0.44
C ILE A 31 19.99 -0.25 -1.35
N VAL A 32 19.74 -0.36 -2.66
CA VAL A 32 20.39 0.47 -3.69
C VAL A 32 19.88 1.92 -3.75
N ALA A 33 18.66 2.16 -3.23
CA ALA A 33 18.09 3.49 -3.13
C ALA A 33 17.01 3.57 -2.05
N ASP A 34 16.94 4.71 -1.37
CA ASP A 34 15.91 5.03 -0.40
C ASP A 34 15.45 6.47 -0.57
N GLN A 35 14.16 6.67 -0.89
CA GLN A 35 13.55 7.99 -1.07
C GLN A 35 12.14 8.06 -0.46
N TRP A 36 11.79 9.25 0.01
CA TRP A 36 10.42 9.63 0.38
C TRP A 36 9.74 10.32 -0.79
N VAL A 37 8.43 10.09 -0.98
CA VAL A 37 7.67 10.69 -2.07
C VAL A 37 6.80 11.81 -1.52
N ASP A 38 7.23 13.05 -1.74
CA ASP A 38 6.53 14.24 -1.28
C ASP A 38 5.04 14.21 -1.69
N ASN A 39 4.17 14.42 -0.68
CA ASN A 39 2.72 14.48 -0.80
C ASN A 39 2.06 13.23 -1.40
N TRP A 40 2.73 12.07 -1.37
CA TRP A 40 2.23 10.85 -2.02
C TRP A 40 2.00 11.02 -3.53
N ASP A 41 2.66 12.00 -4.16
CA ASP A 41 2.40 12.40 -5.53
C ASP A 41 2.98 11.37 -6.54
N PRO A 42 2.16 10.76 -7.40
CA PRO A 42 2.62 9.82 -8.42
C PRO A 42 3.65 10.39 -9.39
N ALA A 43 3.60 11.69 -9.72
CA ALA A 43 4.56 12.34 -10.60
C ALA A 43 5.94 12.48 -9.92
N ASN A 44 5.96 12.71 -8.61
CA ASN A 44 7.20 12.69 -7.84
C ASN A 44 7.77 11.27 -7.78
N ALA A 45 6.94 10.25 -7.55
CA ALA A 45 7.37 8.85 -7.56
C ALA A 45 7.97 8.44 -8.91
N LEU A 46 7.33 8.82 -10.03
CA LEU A 46 7.84 8.61 -11.38
C LEU A 46 9.23 9.21 -11.53
N LYS A 47 9.39 10.50 -11.22
CA LYS A 47 10.67 11.22 -11.38
C LYS A 47 11.78 10.62 -10.51
N LEU A 48 11.45 10.23 -9.27
CA LEU A 48 12.40 9.57 -8.38
C LEU A 48 12.84 8.22 -8.96
N MET A 49 11.90 7.41 -9.44
CA MET A 49 12.22 6.11 -10.01
C MET A 49 13.03 6.23 -11.31
N GLU A 50 12.74 7.20 -12.18
CA GLU A 50 13.57 7.48 -13.37
C GLU A 50 15.04 7.79 -13.00
N ASN A 51 15.24 8.63 -11.98
CA ASN A 51 16.58 8.99 -11.50
C ASN A 51 17.30 7.79 -10.87
N ILE A 52 16.59 7.01 -10.06
CA ILE A 52 17.13 5.80 -9.42
C ILE A 52 17.56 4.80 -10.49
N LEU A 53 16.65 4.44 -11.40
CA LEU A 53 16.93 3.51 -12.51
C LEU A 53 18.13 3.95 -13.34
N THR A 54 18.23 5.24 -13.64
CA THR A 54 19.39 5.80 -14.36
C THR A 54 20.69 5.67 -13.56
N ALA A 55 20.65 5.92 -12.25
CA ALA A 55 21.83 5.89 -11.38
C ALA A 55 22.39 4.48 -11.17
N ILE A 56 21.52 3.47 -11.21
CA ILE A 56 21.87 2.07 -10.98
C ILE A 56 21.88 1.23 -12.27
N ASP A 57 21.78 1.86 -13.44
CA ASP A 57 21.75 1.17 -14.75
C ASP A 57 20.67 0.07 -14.84
N ASN A 58 19.48 0.37 -14.33
CA ASN A 58 18.34 -0.54 -14.21
C ASN A 58 18.56 -1.79 -13.31
N ASP A 59 19.65 -1.85 -12.55
CA ASP A 59 19.98 -2.95 -11.63
C ASP A 59 19.13 -2.89 -10.35
N VAL A 60 17.86 -3.31 -10.45
CA VAL A 60 16.91 -3.37 -9.34
C VAL A 60 16.08 -4.65 -9.39
N ASP A 61 16.03 -5.36 -8.26
CA ASP A 61 15.30 -6.63 -8.14
C ASP A 61 13.91 -6.49 -7.52
N ALA A 62 13.63 -5.40 -6.78
CA ALA A 62 12.33 -5.13 -6.18
C ALA A 62 12.15 -3.65 -5.83
N VAL A 63 10.90 -3.19 -5.81
CA VAL A 63 10.53 -1.83 -5.35
C VAL A 63 9.48 -1.91 -4.24
N VAL A 64 9.80 -1.36 -3.08
CA VAL A 64 8.88 -1.30 -1.94
C VAL A 64 8.20 0.07 -1.91
N ALA A 65 7.11 0.22 -2.68
CA ALA A 65 6.28 1.43 -2.66
C ALA A 65 5.17 1.31 -1.59
N SER A 66 4.83 2.44 -0.97
CA SER A 66 4.01 2.48 0.25
C SER A 66 2.51 2.69 -0.01
N ASN A 67 2.10 2.99 -1.25
CA ASN A 67 0.70 2.93 -1.70
C ASN A 67 0.59 2.76 -3.22
N ASP A 68 -0.63 2.54 -3.71
CA ASP A 68 -0.88 2.32 -5.14
C ASP A 68 -0.51 3.56 -5.98
N GLY A 69 -0.81 4.77 -5.52
CA GLY A 69 -0.49 5.99 -6.29
C GLY A 69 1.02 6.13 -6.55
N THR A 70 1.84 5.99 -5.51
CA THR A 70 3.30 6.04 -5.65
C THR A 70 3.86 4.82 -6.36
N GLY A 71 3.31 3.62 -6.10
CA GLY A 71 3.69 2.39 -6.79
C GLY A 71 3.44 2.46 -8.29
N LEU A 72 2.26 2.93 -8.72
CA LEU A 72 1.91 3.11 -10.12
C LEU A 72 2.74 4.22 -10.79
N GLY A 73 3.07 5.29 -10.06
CA GLY A 73 3.98 6.33 -10.54
C GLY A 73 5.38 5.78 -10.85
N ALA A 74 5.96 5.02 -9.91
CA ALA A 74 7.24 4.34 -10.12
C ALA A 74 7.16 3.28 -11.23
N LEU A 75 6.07 2.53 -11.30
CA LEU A 75 5.84 1.50 -12.31
C LEU A 75 5.81 2.07 -13.73
N GLN A 76 5.37 3.32 -13.93
CA GLN A 76 5.47 3.98 -15.24
C GLN A 76 6.93 4.12 -15.70
N ALA A 77 7.84 4.54 -14.81
CA ALA A 77 9.27 4.62 -15.11
C ALA A 77 9.87 3.23 -15.39
N MET A 78 9.51 2.23 -14.57
CA MET A 78 9.91 0.83 -14.76
C MET A 78 9.43 0.28 -16.11
N LYS A 79 8.20 0.60 -16.52
CA LYS A 79 7.64 0.19 -17.80
C LYS A 79 8.40 0.76 -18.99
N ALA A 80 8.85 2.01 -18.89
CA ALA A 80 9.70 2.64 -19.92
C ALA A 80 11.05 1.93 -20.09
N GLN A 81 11.52 1.22 -19.05
CA GLN A 81 12.75 0.41 -19.08
C GLN A 81 12.49 -1.09 -19.31
N GLY A 82 11.24 -1.49 -19.56
CA GLY A 82 10.88 -2.90 -19.78
C GLY A 82 10.89 -3.78 -18.52
N LEU A 83 10.81 -3.17 -17.32
CA LEU A 83 10.87 -3.87 -16.04
C LEU A 83 9.50 -4.21 -15.45
N ALA A 84 8.41 -3.65 -15.98
CA ALA A 84 7.05 -3.93 -15.51
C ALA A 84 6.71 -5.43 -15.65
N GLY A 85 6.24 -6.03 -14.57
CA GLY A 85 5.93 -7.46 -14.47
C GLY A 85 7.15 -8.39 -14.38
N ALA A 86 8.37 -7.87 -14.54
CA ALA A 86 9.61 -8.60 -14.28
C ALA A 86 10.16 -8.30 -12.87
N VAL A 87 10.15 -7.02 -12.48
CA VAL A 87 10.59 -6.55 -11.16
C VAL A 87 9.36 -6.36 -10.28
N PRO A 88 9.23 -7.08 -9.15
CA PRO A 88 8.11 -6.92 -8.24
C PRO A 88 8.06 -5.53 -7.61
N ILE A 89 6.84 -5.02 -7.45
CA ILE A 89 6.56 -3.73 -6.82
C ILE A 89 5.30 -3.80 -5.96
N SER A 90 5.38 -3.29 -4.74
CA SER A 90 4.26 -3.26 -3.79
C SER A 90 3.39 -2.00 -3.93
N GLY A 91 2.20 -2.04 -3.35
CA GLY A 91 1.26 -0.95 -3.23
C GLY A 91 0.37 -1.13 -1.99
N GLN A 92 -0.62 -0.27 -1.86
CA GLN A 92 -1.61 -0.24 -0.78
C GLN A 92 -2.79 0.64 -1.22
N ASP A 93 -3.99 0.33 -0.74
CA ASP A 93 -5.29 1.00 -0.95
C ASP A 93 -6.24 0.24 -1.88
N ALA A 94 -5.77 -0.76 -2.65
CA ALA A 94 -6.58 -1.52 -3.60
C ALA A 94 -7.42 -0.60 -4.52
N THR A 95 -6.79 0.46 -5.00
CA THR A 95 -7.39 1.38 -5.98
C THR A 95 -7.77 0.62 -7.24
N ALA A 96 -8.79 1.09 -7.98
CA ALA A 96 -9.15 0.46 -9.24
C ALA A 96 -7.96 0.31 -10.20
N ASP A 97 -7.07 1.32 -10.24
CA ASP A 97 -5.86 1.32 -11.06
C ASP A 97 -4.82 0.32 -10.56
N GLY A 98 -4.61 0.24 -9.24
CA GLY A 98 -3.72 -0.74 -8.62
C GLY A 98 -4.20 -2.17 -8.87
N CYS A 99 -5.50 -2.43 -8.68
CA CYS A 99 -6.11 -3.72 -8.97
C CYS A 99 -6.05 -4.09 -10.46
N ASN A 100 -6.29 -3.13 -11.37
CA ASN A 100 -6.13 -3.37 -12.80
C ASN A 100 -4.66 -3.71 -13.16
N SER A 101 -3.70 -3.02 -12.53
CA SER A 101 -2.27 -3.30 -12.70
C SER A 101 -1.88 -4.69 -12.15
N ILE A 102 -2.47 -5.12 -11.04
CA ILE A 102 -2.34 -6.49 -10.51
C ILE A 102 -2.86 -7.50 -11.54
N VAL A 103 -4.06 -7.29 -12.09
CA VAL A 103 -4.62 -8.19 -13.13
C VAL A 103 -3.70 -8.27 -14.36
N LYS A 104 -3.05 -7.17 -14.74
CA LYS A 104 -2.05 -7.13 -15.82
C LYS A 104 -0.71 -7.80 -15.46
N GLY A 105 -0.50 -8.13 -14.19
CA GLY A 105 0.76 -8.67 -13.66
C GLY A 105 1.88 -7.66 -13.55
N GLU A 106 1.56 -6.36 -13.54
CA GLU A 106 2.54 -5.29 -13.46
C GLU A 106 2.79 -4.85 -12.01
N LEU A 107 1.74 -4.70 -11.19
CA LEU A 107 1.84 -4.47 -9.75
C LEU A 107 1.74 -5.82 -9.01
N THR A 108 2.64 -6.09 -8.07
CA THR A 108 2.72 -7.42 -7.42
C THR A 108 1.64 -7.60 -6.36
N VAL A 109 1.40 -6.56 -5.57
CA VAL A 109 0.52 -6.63 -4.42
C VAL A 109 -0.01 -5.25 -4.07
N SER A 110 -1.25 -5.19 -3.61
CA SER A 110 -1.81 -4.06 -2.87
C SER A 110 -2.34 -4.54 -1.53
N ILE A 111 -2.71 -3.62 -0.66
CA ILE A 111 -3.30 -3.88 0.65
C ILE A 111 -4.67 -3.22 0.69
N LEU A 112 -5.72 -4.03 0.73
CA LEU A 112 -7.09 -3.57 0.92
C LEU A 112 -7.28 -3.16 2.37
N LYS A 113 -7.62 -1.88 2.55
CA LYS A 113 -8.12 -1.31 3.79
C LYS A 113 -9.56 -0.88 3.52
N ASP A 114 -10.53 -1.69 3.92
CA ASP A 114 -11.90 -1.48 3.48
C ASP A 114 -12.53 -0.24 4.14
N ILE A 115 -12.61 0.85 3.39
CA ILE A 115 -13.17 2.12 3.86
C ILE A 115 -14.67 2.02 4.16
N ARG A 116 -15.35 0.98 3.66
CA ARG A 116 -16.77 0.70 3.91
C ARG A 116 -16.98 0.15 5.32
N ASP A 117 -15.95 -0.41 5.94
CA ASP A 117 -15.96 -0.78 7.35
C ASP A 117 -15.50 0.39 8.24
N LEU A 118 -14.46 1.10 7.81
CA LEU A 118 -13.88 2.21 8.60
C LEU A 118 -14.84 3.37 8.82
N SER A 119 -15.53 3.82 7.76
CA SER A 119 -16.33 5.04 7.84
C SER A 119 -17.56 4.88 8.75
N PRO A 120 -18.37 3.81 8.62
CA PRO A 120 -19.48 3.56 9.54
C PRO A 120 -19.00 3.33 10.96
N LEU A 121 -17.94 2.54 11.16
CA LEU A 121 -17.38 2.29 12.48
C LEU A 121 -16.97 3.62 13.16
N ALA A 122 -16.28 4.51 12.44
CA ALA A 122 -15.89 5.81 13.01
C ALA A 122 -17.10 6.63 13.47
N VAL A 123 -18.20 6.62 12.71
CA VAL A 123 -19.45 7.31 13.09
C VAL A 123 -20.10 6.66 14.31
N ASP A 124 -20.17 5.33 14.33
CA ASP A 124 -20.76 4.57 15.44
C ASP A 124 -19.98 4.78 16.75
N LEU A 125 -18.65 4.76 16.68
CA LEU A 125 -17.78 5.03 17.83
C LEU A 125 -18.00 6.44 18.38
N VAL A 126 -18.13 7.46 17.50
CA VAL A 126 -18.41 8.83 17.93
C VAL A 126 -19.77 8.92 18.63
N ASP A 127 -20.82 8.28 18.09
CA ASP A 127 -22.15 8.28 18.70
C ASP A 127 -22.16 7.60 20.08
N GLN A 128 -21.50 6.45 20.21
CA GLN A 128 -21.34 5.74 21.48
C GLN A 128 -20.62 6.60 22.52
N LEU A 129 -19.49 7.20 22.14
CA LEU A 129 -18.71 8.07 23.04
C LEU A 129 -19.52 9.30 23.49
N LEU A 130 -20.31 9.92 22.59
CA LEU A 130 -21.19 11.04 22.94
C LEU A 130 -22.30 10.67 23.91
N LYS A 131 -22.77 9.42 23.87
CA LYS A 131 -23.76 8.87 24.80
C LYS A 131 -23.16 8.35 26.11
N GLY A 132 -21.82 8.31 26.21
CA GLY A 132 -21.12 7.73 27.35
C GLY A 132 -21.23 6.20 27.39
N GLU A 133 -21.43 5.57 26.25
CA GLU A 133 -21.48 4.11 26.10
C GLU A 133 -20.05 3.54 25.97
N ASP A 134 -19.89 2.24 26.25
CA ASP A 134 -18.65 1.52 26.00
C ASP A 134 -18.53 1.23 24.50
N ALA A 135 -17.51 1.83 23.89
CA ALA A 135 -17.25 1.74 22.46
C ALA A 135 -16.30 0.57 22.08
N GLY A 136 -15.94 -0.29 23.04
CA GLY A 136 -15.09 -1.45 22.78
C GLY A 136 -13.69 -1.09 22.26
N LEU A 137 -13.18 0.08 22.67
CA LEU A 137 -11.84 0.55 22.32
C LEU A 137 -10.80 -0.07 23.24
N GLU A 138 -9.63 -0.36 22.68
CA GLU A 138 -8.48 -0.84 23.42
C GLU A 138 -7.49 0.31 23.63
N MET A 139 -6.93 0.42 24.84
CA MET A 139 -5.93 1.45 25.13
C MET A 139 -4.57 1.04 24.58
N TYR A 140 -3.97 1.90 23.78
CA TYR A 140 -2.61 1.76 23.30
C TYR A 140 -1.76 2.93 23.78
N THR A 141 -0.50 2.69 24.09
CA THR A 141 0.45 3.76 24.37
C THR A 141 0.82 4.48 23.08
N MET A 142 1.10 5.78 23.16
CA MET A 142 1.63 6.51 22.01
C MET A 142 2.92 5.87 21.49
N ALA A 143 3.77 5.38 22.39
CA ALA A 143 4.98 4.66 22.03
C ALA A 143 4.75 3.43 21.14
N GLU A 144 3.70 2.64 21.42
CA GLU A 144 3.31 1.50 20.58
C GLU A 144 2.77 1.97 19.22
N LEU A 145 1.92 3.00 19.21
CA LEU A 145 1.28 3.50 17.98
C LEU A 145 2.23 4.21 17.03
N THR A 146 3.27 4.86 17.57
CA THR A 146 4.27 5.61 16.79
C THR A 146 5.57 4.85 16.59
N ASN A 147 5.72 3.69 17.25
CA ASN A 147 6.98 2.96 17.38
C ASN A 147 8.15 3.89 17.80
N ASP A 148 7.86 4.79 18.75
CA ASP A 148 8.83 5.75 19.29
C ASP A 148 8.69 5.77 20.82
N PRO A 149 9.62 5.17 21.57
CA PRO A 149 9.52 5.04 23.03
C PRO A 149 9.61 6.38 23.78
N SER A 150 9.94 7.47 23.09
CA SER A 150 9.93 8.82 23.68
C SER A 150 8.53 9.45 23.72
N GLN A 151 7.56 8.89 22.98
CA GLN A 151 6.19 9.39 22.98
C GLN A 151 5.44 8.95 24.24
N GLU A 152 4.86 9.91 24.94
CA GLU A 152 4.09 9.69 26.17
C GLU A 152 2.58 9.76 25.91
N GLY A 153 1.80 9.12 26.79
CA GLY A 153 0.35 9.13 26.74
C GLY A 153 -0.25 7.85 26.16
N GLU A 154 -1.57 7.77 26.20
CA GLU A 154 -2.33 6.63 25.73
C GLU A 154 -3.56 7.11 24.95
N VAL A 155 -3.95 6.35 23.93
CA VAL A 155 -5.09 6.64 23.07
C VAL A 155 -5.93 5.38 22.93
N PRO A 156 -7.26 5.47 23.14
CA PRO A 156 -8.16 4.36 22.84
C PRO A 156 -8.28 4.20 21.32
N CYS A 157 -8.03 2.99 20.82
CA CYS A 157 -8.04 2.66 19.39
C CYS A 157 -8.88 1.43 19.10
N HIS A 158 -9.30 1.33 17.83
CA HIS A 158 -9.85 0.12 17.25
C HIS A 158 -9.15 -0.10 15.90
N PHE A 159 -8.48 -1.24 15.74
CA PHE A 159 -7.79 -1.58 14.50
C PHE A 159 -8.65 -2.52 13.65
N LEU A 160 -8.96 -2.08 12.44
CA LEU A 160 -9.61 -2.91 11.44
C LEU A 160 -8.61 -3.85 10.76
N PRO A 161 -9.05 -5.05 10.35
CA PRO A 161 -8.22 -5.93 9.56
C PRO A 161 -7.89 -5.29 8.20
N VAL A 162 -6.72 -5.64 7.67
CA VAL A 162 -6.29 -5.29 6.32
C VAL A 162 -5.98 -6.57 5.56
N TYR A 163 -6.18 -6.55 4.25
CA TYR A 163 -6.08 -7.76 3.43
C TYR A 163 -5.07 -7.57 2.32
N GLN A 164 -4.20 -8.57 2.13
CA GLN A 164 -3.31 -8.60 0.98
C GLN A 164 -4.09 -8.93 -0.29
N VAL A 165 -3.97 -8.08 -1.32
CA VAL A 165 -4.59 -8.25 -2.62
C VAL A 165 -3.51 -8.54 -3.67
N ASN A 166 -3.65 -9.64 -4.39
CA ASN A 166 -2.77 -10.07 -5.48
C ASN A 166 -3.59 -10.70 -6.61
N GLN A 167 -2.94 -11.26 -7.63
CA GLN A 167 -3.61 -11.85 -8.78
C GLN A 167 -4.59 -12.98 -8.44
N ASP A 168 -4.31 -13.73 -7.38
CA ASP A 168 -5.10 -14.91 -7.02
C ASP A 168 -6.43 -14.54 -6.37
N ASN A 169 -6.51 -13.38 -5.71
CA ASN A 169 -7.65 -13.02 -4.86
C ASN A 169 -8.28 -11.65 -5.18
N VAL A 170 -7.75 -10.89 -6.15
CA VAL A 170 -8.27 -9.55 -6.51
C VAL A 170 -9.74 -9.60 -6.95
N TYR A 171 -10.17 -10.65 -7.64
CA TYR A 171 -11.57 -10.77 -8.04
C TYR A 171 -12.50 -10.91 -6.84
N GLU A 172 -12.24 -11.85 -5.94
CA GLU A 172 -13.06 -12.10 -4.75
C GLU A 172 -13.04 -10.93 -3.76
N LEU A 173 -11.84 -10.48 -3.36
CA LEU A 173 -11.69 -9.49 -2.29
C LEU A 173 -12.08 -8.08 -2.72
N VAL A 174 -11.96 -7.74 -4.01
CA VAL A 174 -12.17 -6.36 -4.47
C VAL A 174 -13.42 -6.22 -5.34
N VAL A 175 -13.67 -7.15 -6.26
CA VAL A 175 -14.77 -7.03 -7.23
C VAL A 175 -16.05 -7.68 -6.71
N GLU A 176 -16.02 -8.94 -6.29
CA GLU A 176 -17.22 -9.61 -5.75
C GLU A 176 -17.67 -8.98 -4.43
N SER A 177 -16.71 -8.53 -3.60
CA SER A 177 -17.04 -7.77 -2.40
C SER A 177 -17.71 -6.42 -2.72
N GLY A 178 -17.54 -5.90 -3.95
CA GLY A 178 -18.06 -4.61 -4.40
C GLY A 178 -17.23 -3.41 -3.97
N PHE A 179 -15.94 -3.60 -3.60
CA PHE A 179 -15.05 -2.49 -3.22
C PHE A 179 -14.69 -1.63 -4.44
N GLN A 180 -14.35 -2.27 -5.56
CA GLN A 180 -14.21 -1.61 -6.86
C GLN A 180 -15.14 -2.26 -7.88
N SER A 181 -15.47 -1.53 -8.95
CA SER A 181 -16.31 -2.08 -10.01
C SER A 181 -15.53 -3.08 -10.88
N TYR A 182 -16.24 -4.09 -11.40
CA TYR A 182 -15.69 -5.04 -12.37
C TYR A 182 -15.12 -4.32 -13.60
N ASP A 183 -15.84 -3.33 -14.12
CA ASP A 183 -15.46 -2.63 -15.34
C ASP A 183 -14.19 -1.78 -15.15
N ASP A 184 -13.96 -1.23 -13.95
CA ASP A 184 -12.74 -0.47 -13.67
C ASP A 184 -11.52 -1.36 -13.43
N VAL A 185 -11.70 -2.51 -12.76
CA VAL A 185 -10.61 -3.47 -12.47
C VAL A 185 -10.22 -4.27 -13.72
N TYR A 186 -11.17 -4.63 -14.57
CA TYR A 186 -10.93 -5.41 -15.79
C TYR A 186 -10.93 -4.58 -17.08
N ARG A 187 -10.84 -3.24 -16.96
CA ARG A 187 -10.66 -2.39 -18.13
C ARG A 187 -9.43 -2.81 -18.92
N ASP A 188 -9.58 -2.82 -20.24
CA ASP A 188 -8.54 -3.17 -21.21
C ASP A 188 -8.00 -4.62 -21.12
N ILE A 189 -8.57 -5.48 -20.28
CA ILE A 189 -8.29 -6.93 -20.27
C ILE A 189 -9.11 -7.59 -21.39
N PRO A 190 -8.56 -8.49 -22.22
CA PRO A 190 -9.34 -9.23 -23.23
C PRO A 190 -10.54 -9.96 -22.60
N GLU A 191 -11.71 -9.94 -23.24
CA GLU A 191 -12.95 -10.50 -22.65
C GLU A 191 -12.83 -12.00 -22.30
N ASP A 192 -12.04 -12.75 -23.06
CA ASP A 192 -11.76 -14.17 -22.86
C ASP A 192 -10.79 -14.45 -21.70
N GLU A 193 -10.10 -13.42 -21.20
CA GLU A 193 -9.21 -13.49 -20.03
C GLU A 193 -9.87 -12.99 -18.74
N ARG A 194 -11.09 -12.44 -18.81
CA ARG A 194 -11.80 -11.92 -17.63
C ARG A 194 -12.57 -13.02 -16.89
N PRO A 195 -12.70 -12.93 -15.55
CA PRO A 195 -13.65 -13.78 -14.83
C PRO A 195 -15.09 -13.44 -15.22
N ALA A 196 -16.01 -14.31 -14.83
CA ALA A 196 -17.44 -14.04 -14.96
C ALA A 196 -17.79 -12.73 -14.24
N ARG A 197 -18.82 -12.03 -14.74
CA ARG A 197 -19.34 -10.85 -14.03
C ARG A 197 -20.07 -11.27 -12.75
N PRO A 198 -19.97 -10.51 -11.65
CA PRO A 198 -20.73 -10.75 -10.42
C PRO A 198 -22.24 -10.51 -10.58
#